data_AF-A0A2E6X7C6-F1
#
_entry.id   AF-A0A2E6X7C6-F1
#
_cell.length_a   1.000
_cell.length_b   1.000
_cell.length_c   1.000
_cell.angle_alpha   90.00
_cell.angle_beta   90.00
_cell.angle_gamma   90.00
#
_symmetry.space_group_name_H-M   'P 1'
#
loop_
_entity.id
_entity.type
_entity.pdbx_description
1 polymer ?
#
loop_
_entity_poly.entity_id
_entity_poly.type
_entity_poly.pdbx_seq_one_letter_code
_entity_poly.pdbx_strand_id
1 'polypeptide(L)'
;MTKNKKPLWDSQKQKDYWLEKKQAVLRAEERRDGKHTAKHIDSIWKDLTNDEKSIIEYLVLSAHSTFIAKFEDDTFSSLTSKGLLQIPPGVGTLFMQKMETAYRVPVAVWAVLSKEHTRFFSHPSSPISKHLADLKKGIGSRIDKLI
;
A
#
# COMPACT_ATOMS: atom_id res chain seq x y z
N MET A 1 -38.67 -22.74 -41.14
CA MET A 1 -37.96 -23.02 -39.86
C MET A 1 -37.38 -21.73 -39.29
N THR A 2 -38.12 -21.05 -38.42
CA THR A 2 -37.64 -19.88 -37.69
C THR A 2 -36.71 -20.35 -36.57
N LYS A 3 -35.39 -20.19 -36.75
CA LYS A 3 -34.42 -20.41 -35.66
C LYS A 3 -34.77 -19.45 -34.52
N ASN A 4 -35.23 -20.00 -33.39
CA ASN A 4 -35.38 -19.27 -32.13
C ASN A 4 -34.04 -18.60 -31.78
N LYS A 5 -33.90 -17.31 -32.10
CA LYS A 5 -32.78 -16.49 -31.64
C LYS A 5 -32.99 -16.29 -30.13
N LYS A 6 -32.29 -17.09 -29.31
CA LYS A 6 -32.21 -16.80 -27.87
C LYS A 6 -31.66 -15.38 -27.70
N PRO A 7 -32.30 -14.51 -26.90
CA PRO A 7 -31.82 -13.17 -26.70
C PRO A 7 -30.40 -13.21 -26.12
N LEU A 8 -29.53 -12.34 -26.65
CA LEU A 8 -28.16 -12.22 -26.16
C LEU A 8 -28.12 -11.74 -24.70
N TRP A 9 -29.20 -11.12 -24.24
CA TRP A 9 -29.39 -10.61 -22.89
C TRP A 9 -30.72 -11.14 -22.34
N ASP A 10 -30.63 -12.08 -21.39
CA ASP A 10 -31.79 -12.66 -20.70
C ASP A 10 -31.64 -12.47 -19.17
N SER A 11 -32.69 -12.79 -18.43
CA SER A 11 -32.73 -12.60 -16.97
C SER A 11 -31.65 -13.39 -16.23
N GLN A 12 -31.20 -14.53 -16.79
CA GLN A 12 -30.15 -15.33 -16.18
C GLN A 12 -28.79 -14.65 -16.40
N LYS A 13 -28.49 -14.22 -17.63
CA LYS A 13 -27.28 -13.46 -17.96
C LYS A 13 -27.18 -12.15 -17.19
N GLN A 14 -28.29 -11.48 -16.92
CA GLN A 14 -28.32 -10.30 -16.05
C GLN A 14 -27.91 -10.64 -14.62
N LYS A 15 -28.45 -11.73 -14.05
CA LYS A 15 -28.09 -12.18 -12.70
C LYS A 15 -26.61 -12.56 -12.62
N ASP A 16 -26.12 -13.32 -13.60
CA ASP A 16 -24.72 -13.74 -13.68
C ASP A 16 -23.79 -12.53 -13.80
N TYR A 17 -24.12 -11.57 -14.67
CA TYR A 17 -23.39 -10.30 -14.80
C TYR A 17 -23.31 -9.53 -13.49
N TRP A 18 -24.43 -9.38 -12.76
CA TRP A 18 -24.43 -8.65 -11.48
C TRP A 18 -23.64 -9.38 -10.40
N LEU A 19 -23.68 -10.71 -10.38
CA LEU A 19 -22.88 -11.52 -9.48
C LEU A 19 -21.38 -11.36 -9.78
N GLU A 20 -20.98 -11.48 -11.05
CA GLU A 20 -19.60 -11.29 -11.50
C GLU A 20 -19.11 -9.87 -11.19
N LYS A 21 -19.92 -8.85 -11.48
CA LYS A 21 -19.61 -7.46 -11.18
C LYS A 21 -19.41 -7.24 -9.69
N LYS A 22 -20.30 -7.78 -8.84
CA LYS A 22 -20.17 -7.66 -7.38
C LYS A 22 -18.88 -8.32 -6.90
N GLN A 23 -18.56 -9.51 -7.40
CA GLN A 23 -17.29 -10.17 -7.07
C GLN A 23 -16.08 -9.37 -7.55
N ALA A 24 -16.14 -8.78 -8.74
CA ALA A 24 -15.06 -7.97 -9.29
C ALA A 24 -14.82 -6.70 -8.45
N VAL A 25 -15.90 -6.03 -8.02
CA VAL A 25 -15.81 -4.87 -7.12
C VAL A 25 -15.15 -5.28 -5.80
N LEU A 26 -15.61 -6.37 -5.18
CA LEU A 26 -15.03 -6.87 -3.94
C LEU A 26 -13.53 -7.16 -4.12
N ARG A 27 -13.13 -7.91 -5.15
CA ARG A 27 -11.71 -8.21 -5.41
C ARG A 27 -10.88 -6.94 -5.62
N ALA A 28 -11.43 -5.94 -6.32
CA ALA A 28 -10.76 -4.66 -6.53
C ALA A 28 -10.56 -3.88 -5.22
N GLU A 29 -11.56 -3.88 -4.34
CA GLU A 29 -11.46 -3.30 -3.00
C GLU A 29 -10.43 -4.03 -2.15
N GLU A 30 -10.46 -5.37 -2.11
CA GLU A 30 -9.48 -6.16 -1.36
C GLU A 30 -8.04 -5.91 -1.82
N ARG A 31 -7.84 -5.74 -3.13
CA ARG A 31 -6.54 -5.39 -3.71
C ARG A 31 -6.12 -3.98 -3.33
N ARG A 32 -7.01 -3.00 -3.46
CA ARG A 32 -6.74 -1.59 -3.12
C ARG A 32 -6.42 -1.40 -1.63
N ASP A 33 -7.09 -2.18 -0.79
CA ASP A 33 -6.91 -2.10 0.66
C ASP A 33 -5.68 -2.91 1.12
N GLY A 34 -5.06 -3.70 0.24
CA GLY A 34 -3.86 -4.47 0.51
C GLY A 34 -4.11 -5.71 1.38
N LYS A 35 -5.32 -6.30 1.36
CA LYS A 35 -5.68 -7.43 2.24
C LYS A 35 -4.82 -8.66 2.01
N HIS A 36 -4.43 -8.92 0.76
CA HIS A 36 -3.52 -10.02 0.43
C HIS A 36 -2.14 -9.80 1.06
N THR A 37 -1.56 -8.60 0.91
CA THR A 37 -0.29 -8.22 1.53
C THR A 37 -0.36 -8.36 3.06
N ALA A 38 -1.43 -7.86 3.68
CA ALA A 38 -1.61 -7.93 5.13
C ALA A 38 -1.63 -9.38 5.65
N LYS A 39 -2.22 -10.32 4.91
CA LYS A 39 -2.20 -11.76 5.26
C LYS A 39 -0.81 -12.38 5.18
N HIS A 40 0.07 -11.85 4.32
CA HIS A 40 1.42 -12.37 4.09
C HIS A 40 2.51 -11.45 4.66
N ILE A 41 2.14 -10.51 5.54
CA ILE A 41 3.03 -9.46 6.05
C ILE A 41 4.31 -10.04 6.67
N ASP A 42 4.21 -11.17 7.36
CA ASP A 42 5.35 -11.81 8.03
C ASP A 42 6.41 -12.31 7.06
N SER A 43 5.99 -12.90 5.94
CA SER A 43 6.91 -13.36 4.91
C SER A 43 7.57 -12.15 4.26
N ILE A 44 6.77 -11.16 3.90
CA ILE A 44 7.25 -9.93 3.26
C ILE A 44 8.25 -9.21 4.17
N TRP A 45 7.95 -9.13 5.47
CA TRP A 45 8.79 -8.46 6.48
C TRP A 45 10.18 -9.09 6.60
N LYS A 46 10.27 -10.42 6.54
CA LYS A 46 11.55 -11.13 6.59
C LYS A 46 12.43 -10.81 5.39
N ASP A 47 11.82 -10.62 4.23
CA ASP A 47 12.49 -10.33 2.96
C ASP A 47 12.77 -8.82 2.75
N LEU A 48 12.50 -7.98 3.75
CA LEU A 48 12.84 -6.56 3.70
C LEU A 48 14.31 -6.30 4.06
N THR A 49 14.92 -5.38 3.32
CA THR A 49 16.21 -4.79 3.68
C THR A 49 16.06 -3.93 4.94
N ASN A 50 17.19 -3.59 5.58
CA ASN A 50 17.16 -2.73 6.75
C ASN A 50 16.64 -1.31 6.42
N ASP A 51 16.94 -0.80 5.23
CA ASP A 51 16.45 0.50 4.76
C ASP A 51 14.93 0.49 4.60
N GLU A 52 14.38 -0.55 3.98
CA GLU A 52 12.94 -0.75 3.83
C GLU A 52 12.24 -0.85 5.19
N LYS A 53 12.80 -1.63 6.12
CA LYS A 53 12.29 -1.76 7.49
C LYS A 53 12.28 -0.42 8.20
N SER A 54 13.38 0.33 8.10
CA SER A 54 13.53 1.64 8.75
C SER A 54 12.51 2.65 8.24
N ILE A 55 12.21 2.64 6.94
CA ILE A 55 11.17 3.50 6.35
C ILE A 55 9.80 3.13 6.91
N ILE A 56 9.42 1.85 6.89
CA ILE A 56 8.11 1.41 7.40
C ILE A 56 7.97 1.69 8.90
N GLU A 57 9.03 1.45 9.67
CA GLU A 57 9.09 1.75 11.09
C GLU A 57 8.91 3.25 11.35
N TYR A 58 9.63 4.11 10.62
CA TYR A 58 9.49 5.55 10.72
C TYR A 58 8.06 6.02 10.42
N LEU A 59 7.43 5.49 9.36
CA LEU A 59 6.05 5.83 9.01
C LEU A 59 5.07 5.44 10.12
N VAL A 60 5.20 4.22 10.67
CA VAL A 60 4.32 3.73 11.74
C VAL A 60 4.52 4.50 13.04
N LEU A 61 5.76 4.71 13.46
CA LEU A 61 6.07 5.42 14.71
C LEU A 61 5.75 6.93 14.62
N SER A 62 5.87 7.52 13.44
CA SER A 62 5.43 8.90 13.20
C SER A 62 3.92 9.02 13.00
N ALA A 63 3.19 7.91 12.93
CA ALA A 63 1.74 7.84 12.67
C ALA A 63 1.29 8.44 11.33
N HIS A 64 2.16 8.46 10.32
CA HIS A 64 1.83 8.93 8.97
C HIS A 64 1.80 7.75 7.99
N SER A 65 0.62 7.46 7.45
CA SER A 65 0.46 6.39 6.44
C SER A 65 0.67 6.88 5.01
N THR A 66 0.80 8.19 4.80
CA THR A 66 0.88 8.84 3.48
C THR A 66 2.01 9.85 3.47
N PHE A 67 2.76 9.91 2.37
CA PHE A 67 3.88 10.82 2.22
C PHE A 67 4.15 11.13 0.75
N ILE A 68 4.92 12.19 0.51
CA ILE A 68 5.43 12.59 -0.79
C ILE A 68 6.91 12.26 -0.84
N ALA A 69 7.33 11.67 -1.95
CA ALA A 69 8.72 11.36 -2.23
C ALA A 69 8.97 11.40 -3.75
N LYS A 70 10.25 11.34 -4.12
CA LYS A 70 10.66 11.18 -5.51
C LYS A 70 10.07 9.90 -6.12
N PHE A 71 9.47 10.05 -7.30
CA PHE A 71 9.09 8.97 -8.19
C PHE A 71 10.37 8.25 -8.68
N GLU A 72 10.35 6.91 -8.70
CA GLU A 72 11.50 6.05 -9.04
C GLU A 72 12.63 5.97 -8.00
N ASP A 73 12.39 6.31 -6.74
CA ASP A 73 13.29 5.84 -5.68
C ASP A 73 13.26 4.30 -5.62
N ASP A 74 14.42 3.66 -5.68
CA ASP A 74 14.54 2.19 -5.70
C ASP A 74 13.88 1.53 -4.48
N THR A 75 14.01 2.17 -3.30
CA THR A 75 13.46 1.64 -2.05
C THR A 75 11.94 1.77 -2.03
N PHE A 76 11.37 2.89 -2.45
CA PHE A 76 9.90 3.02 -2.56
C PHE A 76 9.32 2.16 -3.67
N SER A 77 10.05 1.97 -4.77
CA SER A 77 9.67 1.07 -5.85
C SER A 77 9.64 -0.38 -5.39
N SER A 78 10.65 -0.80 -4.63
CA SER A 78 10.70 -2.13 -4.00
C SER A 78 9.57 -2.34 -2.97
N LEU A 79 9.34 -1.37 -2.08
CA LEU A 79 8.22 -1.43 -1.13
C LEU A 79 6.85 -1.47 -1.83
N THR A 80 6.72 -0.79 -2.97
CA THR A 80 5.50 -0.82 -3.79
C THR A 80 5.31 -2.18 -4.46
N SER A 81 6.36 -2.77 -5.01
CA SER A 81 6.29 -4.11 -5.64
C SER A 81 5.97 -5.21 -4.62
N LYS A 82 6.44 -5.06 -3.39
CA LYS A 82 6.09 -5.91 -2.23
C LYS A 82 4.69 -5.62 -1.65
N GLY A 83 3.99 -4.61 -2.17
CA GLY A 83 2.63 -4.25 -1.77
C GLY A 83 2.51 -3.58 -0.41
N LEU A 84 3.63 -3.13 0.19
CA LEU A 84 3.65 -2.36 1.43
C LEU A 84 3.34 -0.88 1.21
N LEU A 85 3.62 -0.39 0.01
CA LEU A 85 3.22 0.94 -0.47
C LEU A 85 2.34 0.81 -1.71
N GLN A 86 1.56 1.84 -1.97
CA GLN A 86 0.82 2.01 -3.21
C GLN A 86 0.74 3.49 -3.57
N ILE A 87 0.67 3.77 -4.87
CA ILE A 87 0.40 5.10 -5.39
C ILE A 87 -1.12 5.27 -5.45
N PRO A 88 -1.71 6.26 -4.75
CA PRO A 88 -3.15 6.48 -4.79
C PRO A 88 -3.65 6.78 -6.22
N PRO A 89 -4.83 6.29 -6.61
CA PRO A 89 -5.42 6.64 -7.90
C PRO A 89 -5.76 8.14 -7.93
N GLY A 90 -5.55 8.80 -9.07
CA GLY A 90 -5.83 10.23 -9.23
C GLY A 90 -4.66 11.16 -8.92
N VAL A 91 -3.49 10.63 -8.53
CA VAL A 91 -2.22 11.38 -8.54
C VAL A 91 -1.77 11.50 -10.01
N GLY A 92 -2.52 12.26 -10.80
CA GLY A 92 -2.29 12.48 -12.21
C GLY A 92 -1.31 13.63 -12.45
N THR A 93 -0.26 13.35 -13.23
CA THR A 93 0.55 14.23 -14.10
C THR A 93 1.21 15.50 -13.54
N LEU A 94 0.64 16.20 -12.55
CA LEU A 94 1.21 17.42 -11.97
C LEU A 94 2.48 17.16 -11.15
N PHE A 95 2.52 16.03 -10.42
CA PHE A 95 3.73 15.62 -9.69
C PHE A 95 4.78 14.94 -10.60
N MET A 96 4.36 14.35 -11.72
CA MET A 96 5.29 13.75 -12.69
C MET A 96 6.23 14.77 -13.35
N GLN A 97 5.82 16.05 -13.47
CA GLN A 97 6.72 17.11 -13.94
C GLN A 97 7.88 17.40 -12.97
N LYS A 98 7.71 17.09 -11.68
CA LYS A 98 8.73 17.24 -10.63
C LYS A 98 9.39 15.92 -10.25
N MET A 99 9.06 14.81 -10.92
CA MET A 99 9.46 13.46 -10.52
C MET A 99 9.14 13.15 -9.06
N GLU A 100 8.00 13.63 -8.57
CA GLU A 100 7.50 13.34 -7.21
C GLU A 100 6.22 12.50 -7.33
N THR A 101 5.85 11.81 -6.26
CA THR A 101 4.53 11.17 -6.15
C THR A 101 4.13 11.00 -4.70
N ALA A 102 2.83 10.85 -4.48
CA ALA A 102 2.32 10.43 -3.19
C ALA A 102 2.36 8.90 -3.09
N TYR A 103 2.93 8.40 -2.00
CA TYR A 103 2.85 7.01 -1.60
C TYR A 103 1.95 6.89 -0.38
N ARG A 104 1.23 5.78 -0.27
CA ARG A 104 0.50 5.42 0.94
C ARG A 104 0.70 3.96 1.31
N VAL A 105 0.67 3.67 2.60
CA VAL A 105 0.52 2.31 3.11
C VAL A 105 -0.93 1.87 2.91
N PRO A 106 -1.22 0.69 2.32
CA PRO A 106 -2.59 0.18 2.23
C PRO A 106 -3.24 0.00 3.59
N VAL A 107 -4.55 0.26 3.69
CA VAL A 107 -5.28 0.31 4.96
C VAL A 107 -5.15 -0.98 5.76
N ALA A 108 -5.28 -2.14 5.12
CA ALA A 108 -5.15 -3.42 5.81
C ALA A 108 -3.71 -3.67 6.31
N VAL A 109 -2.71 -3.24 5.55
CA VAL A 109 -1.29 -3.33 5.92
C VAL A 109 -0.99 -2.41 7.10
N TRP A 110 -1.45 -1.17 7.03
CA TRP A 110 -1.32 -0.19 8.10
C TRP A 110 -1.95 -0.67 9.40
N ALA A 111 -3.17 -1.22 9.33
CA ALA A 111 -3.86 -1.75 10.50
C ALA A 111 -3.06 -2.85 11.21
N VAL A 112 -2.42 -3.75 10.46
CA VAL A 112 -1.56 -4.80 11.03
C VAL A 112 -0.30 -4.20 11.64
N LEU A 113 0.40 -3.36 10.89
CA LEU A 113 1.66 -2.76 11.34
C LEU A 113 1.50 -1.85 12.56
N SER A 114 0.44 -1.03 12.63
CA SER A 114 0.20 -0.13 13.76
C SER A 114 -0.26 -0.88 15.01
N LYS A 115 -1.08 -1.93 14.85
CA LYS A 115 -1.60 -2.71 15.99
C LYS A 115 -0.55 -3.62 16.61
N GLU A 116 0.30 -4.22 15.77
CA GLU A 116 1.33 -5.19 16.18
C GLU A 116 2.74 -4.61 16.01
N HIS A 117 2.91 -3.30 16.15
CA HIS A 117 4.19 -2.62 15.91
C HIS A 117 5.35 -3.21 16.74
N THR A 118 5.08 -3.66 17.96
CA THR A 118 6.07 -4.32 18.85
C THR A 118 6.60 -5.65 18.33
N ARG A 119 5.89 -6.29 17.41
CA ARG A 119 6.29 -7.56 16.77
C ARG A 119 7.27 -7.32 15.62
N PHE A 120 7.13 -6.20 14.93
CA PHE A 120 7.91 -5.89 13.73
C PHE A 120 9.12 -5.00 14.04
N PHE A 121 8.99 -4.11 15.01
CA PHE A 121 9.99 -3.13 15.37
C PHE A 121 10.63 -3.48 16.70
N SER A 122 11.95 -3.36 16.76
CA SER A 122 12.66 -3.53 18.02
C SER A 122 12.28 -2.38 18.96
N HIS A 123 12.07 -2.68 20.23
CA HIS A 123 11.83 -1.62 21.20
C HIS A 123 13.08 -0.74 21.28
N PRO A 124 12.96 0.58 21.03
CA PRO A 124 14.12 1.44 21.12
C PRO A 124 14.59 1.45 22.58
N SER A 125 15.89 1.28 22.79
CA SER A 125 16.55 1.49 24.10
C SER A 125 16.53 2.95 24.56
N SER A 126 16.02 3.84 23.70
CA SER A 126 15.96 5.28 23.89
C SER A 126 14.53 5.81 23.70
N PRO A 127 14.23 7.04 24.14
CA PRO A 127 12.92 7.64 23.93
C PRO A 127 12.52 7.62 22.45
N ILE A 128 11.24 7.37 22.17
CA ILE A 128 10.69 7.27 20.80
C ILE A 128 11.06 8.50 19.95
N SER A 129 11.10 9.70 20.54
CA SER A 129 11.48 10.93 19.84
C SER A 129 12.92 10.90 19.32
N LYS A 130 13.86 10.33 20.09
CA LYS A 130 15.26 10.19 19.69
C LYS A 130 15.39 9.13 18.60
N HIS A 131 14.71 8.00 18.78
CA HIS A 131 14.67 6.93 17.79
C HIS A 131 14.09 7.41 16.45
N LEU A 132 13.00 8.18 16.47
CA LEU A 132 12.44 8.81 15.28
C LEU A 132 13.42 9.77 14.59
N ALA A 133 14.22 10.51 15.36
CA ALA A 133 15.26 11.39 14.80
C ALA A 133 16.39 10.58 14.13
N ASP A 134 16.80 9.46 14.73
CA ASP A 134 17.82 8.57 14.19
C ASP A 134 17.32 7.90 12.89
N LEU A 135 16.08 7.40 12.89
CA LEU A 135 15.41 6.86 11.70
C LEU A 135 15.32 7.93 10.59
N LYS A 136 14.87 9.14 10.92
CA LYS A 136 14.78 10.25 9.96
C LYS A 136 16.15 10.58 9.36
N LYS A 137 17.21 10.56 10.16
CA LYS A 137 18.59 10.79 9.70
C LYS A 137 19.05 9.69 8.74
N GLY A 138 18.72 8.43 9.01
CA GLY A 138 19.01 7.29 8.13
C GLY A 138 18.24 7.35 6.81
N ILE A 139 16.97 7.77 6.85
CA ILE A 139 16.13 7.98 5.67
C ILE A 139 16.62 9.15 4.81
N GLY A 140 17.22 10.17 5.44
CA GLY A 140 17.78 11.32 4.75
C GLY A 140 16.70 12.15 4.06
N SER A 141 16.95 12.54 2.82
CA SER A 141 16.04 13.37 2.00
C SER A 141 15.11 12.55 1.11
N ARG A 142 14.94 11.24 1.36
CA ARG A 142 14.07 10.40 0.53
C ARG A 142 12.59 10.75 0.68
N ILE A 143 12.16 11.16 1.87
CA ILE A 143 10.79 11.62 2.13
C ILE A 143 10.79 13.14 2.14
N ASP A 144 10.12 13.74 1.16
CA ASP A 144 10.02 15.19 1.04
C ASP A 144 9.03 15.76 2.05
N LYS A 145 7.89 15.07 2.23
CA LYS A 145 6.82 15.54 3.10
C LYS A 145 5.94 14.41 3.63
N LEU A 146 5.58 14.47 4.91
CA LEU A 146 4.52 13.65 5.50
C LEU A 146 3.16 14.35 5.38
N ILE A 147 2.10 13.58 5.14
CA ILE A 147 0.72 14.07 4.96
C ILE A 147 -0.16 13.58 6.10
#